data_AF-A0A8J2WPE4-F1
#
_entry.id   AF-A0A8J2WPE4-F1
#
_cell.length_a   1.000
_cell.length_b   1.000
_cell.length_c   1.000
_cell.angle_alpha   90.00
_cell.angle_beta   90.00
_cell.angle_gamma   90.00
#
_symmetry.space_group_name_H-M   'P 1'
#
loop_
_entity.id
_entity.type
_entity.pdbx_description
1 polymer ?
#
loop_
_entity_poly.entity_id
_entity_poly.type
_entity_poly.pdbx_seq_one_letter_code
_entity_poly.pdbx_strand_id
1 'polypeptide(L)'
;MFRADRGRKHLDDKERAAIIAYTNDGKSVRFISDRLGIAIGTVSLWQTRYAETGDIIRKNGSGRPKKLTAADEANIALAVEAKPITTAQEIAGKMLLILIRVPAPSFEFLKEED
;
A
#
# COMPACT_ATOMS: atom_id res chain seq x y z
N MET A 1 -17.60 -15.73 25.09
CA MET A 1 -17.34 -15.69 23.64
C MET A 1 -17.53 -14.23 23.19
N PHE A 2 -16.47 -13.51 22.80
CA PHE A 2 -16.46 -12.03 22.71
C PHE A 2 -16.20 -11.47 21.31
N ARG A 3 -16.97 -11.89 20.30
CA ARG A 3 -17.04 -11.09 19.06
C ARG A 3 -18.47 -10.65 18.84
N ALA A 4 -18.75 -9.45 19.34
CA ALA A 4 -20.03 -8.79 19.25
C ALA A 4 -20.43 -8.42 17.81
N ASP A 5 -19.49 -8.50 16.85
CA ASP A 5 -19.67 -7.97 15.51
C ASP A 5 -19.15 -8.93 14.43
N ARG A 6 -19.96 -9.94 14.10
CA ARG A 6 -19.63 -10.93 13.05
C ARG A 6 -19.83 -10.41 11.63
N GLY A 7 -20.20 -9.15 11.44
CA GLY A 7 -20.49 -8.54 10.13
C GLY A 7 -19.32 -7.72 9.55
N ARG A 8 -18.34 -7.34 10.38
CA ARG A 8 -17.19 -6.56 9.90
C ARG A 8 -16.24 -7.37 9.04
N LYS A 9 -15.86 -6.76 7.91
CA LYS A 9 -14.87 -7.30 6.97
C LYS A 9 -13.45 -7.39 7.57
N HIS A 10 -13.12 -6.57 8.56
CA HIS A 10 -11.76 -6.41 9.06
C HIS A 10 -11.69 -6.31 10.58
N LEU A 11 -10.60 -6.84 11.16
CA LEU A 11 -10.26 -6.65 12.56
C LEU A 11 -9.94 -5.18 12.85
N ASP A 12 -10.36 -4.68 14.00
CA ASP A 12 -9.88 -3.39 14.50
C ASP A 12 -8.42 -3.50 14.99
N ASP A 13 -7.79 -2.37 15.35
CA ASP A 13 -6.40 -2.37 15.82
C ASP A 13 -6.24 -3.09 17.17
N LYS A 14 -7.28 -3.09 18.02
CA LYS A 14 -7.24 -3.73 19.35
C LYS A 14 -7.27 -5.26 19.25
N GLU A 15 -8.11 -5.80 18.38
CA GLU A 15 -8.19 -7.23 18.05
C GLU A 15 -6.83 -7.72 17.53
N ARG A 16 -6.16 -6.91 16.70
CA ARG A 16 -4.82 -7.22 16.16
C ARG A 16 -3.74 -7.15 17.24
N ALA A 17 -3.74 -6.08 18.04
CA ALA A 17 -2.84 -5.95 19.18
C ALA A 17 -2.96 -7.13 20.16
N ALA A 18 -4.20 -7.59 20.42
CA ALA A 18 -4.45 -8.74 21.28
C ALA A 18 -3.89 -10.05 20.71
N ILE A 19 -4.00 -10.27 19.39
CA ILE A 19 -3.37 -11.42 18.73
C ILE A 19 -1.86 -11.39 18.98
N ILE A 20 -1.21 -10.25 18.72
CA ILE A 20 0.25 -10.12 18.84
C ILE A 20 0.72 -10.24 20.30
N ALA A 21 -0.01 -9.68 21.26
CA ALA A 21 0.30 -9.84 22.68
C ALA A 21 0.34 -11.32 23.09
N TYR A 22 -0.70 -12.10 22.74
CA TYR A 22 -0.69 -13.53 23.03
C TYR A 22 0.37 -14.32 22.25
N THR A 23 0.69 -13.90 21.03
CA THR A 23 1.80 -14.48 20.26
C THR A 23 3.14 -14.27 20.94
N ASN A 24 3.41 -13.05 21.44
CA ASN A 24 4.63 -12.74 22.18
C ASN A 24 4.71 -13.52 23.50
N ASP A 25 3.56 -13.82 24.13
CA ASP A 25 3.45 -14.70 25.29
C ASP A 25 3.59 -16.21 24.95
N GLY A 26 3.92 -16.55 23.69
CA GLY A 26 4.15 -17.92 23.23
C GLY A 26 2.87 -18.77 23.13
N LYS A 27 1.69 -18.16 23.06
CA LYS A 27 0.43 -18.91 22.95
C LYS A 27 0.23 -19.47 21.54
N SER A 28 -0.36 -20.67 21.47
CA SER A 28 -0.65 -21.33 20.20
C SER A 28 -1.77 -20.62 19.43
N VAL A 29 -1.77 -20.73 18.10
CA VAL A 29 -2.81 -20.18 17.23
C VAL A 29 -4.21 -20.65 17.66
N ARG A 30 -4.35 -21.93 18.02
CA ARG A 30 -5.63 -22.50 18.48
C ARG A 30 -6.08 -21.85 19.79
N PHE A 31 -5.18 -21.69 20.76
CA PHE A 31 -5.50 -20.98 22.01
C PHE A 31 -5.98 -19.55 21.74
N ILE A 32 -5.28 -18.81 20.88
CA ILE A 32 -5.61 -17.42 20.56
C ILE A 32 -6.96 -17.33 19.85
N SER A 33 -7.20 -18.24 18.90
CA SER A 33 -8.48 -18.36 18.18
C SER A 33 -9.63 -18.56 19.15
N ASP A 34 -9.52 -19.54 20.05
CA ASP A 34 -10.58 -19.86 21.01
C ASP A 34 -10.78 -18.74 22.03
N ARG A 35 -9.68 -18.11 22.47
CA ARG A 35 -9.70 -17.01 23.44
C ARG A 35 -10.35 -15.75 22.89
N LEU A 36 -10.02 -15.38 21.64
CA LEU A 36 -10.48 -14.14 21.01
C LEU A 36 -11.72 -14.34 20.14
N GLY A 37 -12.12 -15.58 19.85
CA GLY A 37 -13.18 -15.89 18.89
C GLY A 37 -12.81 -15.53 17.44
N ILE A 38 -11.52 -15.44 17.12
CA ILE A 38 -11.01 -15.06 15.79
C ILE A 38 -10.65 -16.32 15.03
N ALA A 39 -11.02 -16.41 13.76
CA ALA A 39 -10.71 -17.59 12.95
C ALA A 39 -9.21 -17.87 12.91
N ILE A 40 -8.83 -19.15 13.05
CA ILE A 40 -7.43 -19.64 13.04
C ILE A 40 -6.62 -19.05 11.88
N GLY A 41 -7.17 -19.03 10.67
CA GLY A 41 -6.49 -18.46 9.49
C GLY A 41 -6.23 -16.96 9.60
N THR A 42 -7.13 -16.20 10.24
CA THR A 42 -6.93 -14.77 10.50
C THR A 42 -5.86 -14.55 11.57
N VAL A 43 -5.82 -15.38 12.62
CA VAL A 43 -4.75 -15.32 13.63
C VAL A 43 -3.40 -15.58 12.99
N SER A 44 -3.26 -16.67 12.23
CA SER A 44 -2.03 -17.02 11.52
C SER A 44 -1.58 -15.91 10.57
N LEU A 45 -2.50 -15.33 9.79
CA LEU A 45 -2.20 -14.21 8.90
C LEU A 45 -1.56 -13.03 9.63
N TRP A 46 -2.10 -12.64 10.79
CA TRP A 46 -1.58 -11.51 11.55
C TRP A 46 -0.24 -11.82 12.23
N GLN A 47 -0.02 -13.05 12.67
CA GLN A 47 1.29 -13.48 13.17
C GLN A 47 2.35 -13.37 12.07
N THR A 48 2.09 -13.89 10.88
CA THR A 48 3.01 -13.81 9.74
C THR A 48 3.31 -12.36 9.38
N ARG A 49 2.28 -11.51 9.25
CA ARG A 49 2.47 -10.08 8.93
C ARG A 49 3.31 -9.35 9.97
N TYR A 50 3.05 -9.59 11.24
CA TYR A 50 3.81 -8.96 12.31
C TYR A 50 5.26 -9.44 12.33
N ALA A 51 5.50 -10.73 12.08
CA ALA A 51 6.86 -11.24 11.94
C ALA A 51 7.61 -10.62 10.74
N GLU A 52 6.91 -10.38 9.63
CA GLU A 52 7.49 -9.77 8.42
C GLU A 52 7.73 -8.26 8.53
N THR A 53 6.86 -7.54 9.24
CA THR A 53 6.82 -6.07 9.18
C THR A 53 7.00 -5.36 10.52
N GLY A 54 6.84 -6.06 11.64
CA GLY A 54 6.80 -5.48 12.99
C GLY A 54 5.57 -4.61 13.26
N ASP A 55 4.63 -4.52 12.33
CA ASP A 55 3.50 -3.60 12.41
C ASP A 55 2.17 -4.34 12.63
N ILE A 56 1.32 -3.73 13.45
CA ILE A 56 -0.04 -4.19 13.73
C ILE A 56 -1.08 -3.43 12.91
N ILE A 57 -0.68 -2.33 12.26
CA ILE A 57 -1.53 -1.50 11.43
C ILE A 57 -1.76 -2.17 10.08
N ARG A 58 -3.01 -2.12 9.62
CA ARG A 58 -3.37 -2.65 8.32
C ARG A 58 -2.88 -1.68 7.24
N LYS A 59 -2.04 -2.19 6.34
CA LYS A 59 -1.72 -1.46 5.10
C LYS A 59 -2.98 -1.26 4.25
N ASN A 60 -3.24 -0.01 3.92
CA ASN A 60 -4.21 0.34 2.89
C ASN A 60 -3.67 -0.13 1.53
N GLY A 61 -4.56 -0.62 0.67
CA GLY A 61 -4.17 -0.93 -0.71
C GLY A 61 -3.76 0.34 -1.42
N SER A 62 -2.63 0.31 -2.14
CA SER A 62 -2.12 1.43 -2.93
C SER A 62 -2.95 1.74 -4.20
N GLY A 63 -3.99 0.95 -4.46
CA GLY A 63 -4.80 1.04 -5.67
C GLY A 63 -4.07 0.48 -6.90
N ARG A 64 -4.59 0.80 -8.08
CA ARG A 64 -3.97 0.41 -9.35
C ARG A 64 -2.76 1.30 -9.63
N PRO A 65 -1.56 0.75 -9.90
CA PRO A 65 -0.40 1.56 -10.27
C PRO A 65 -0.71 2.47 -11.46
N LYS A 66 -0.43 3.77 -11.33
CA LYS A 66 -0.49 4.72 -12.44
C LYS A 66 0.84 4.71 -13.19
N LYS A 67 0.77 4.67 -14.53
CA LYS A 67 1.96 4.82 -15.39
C LYS A 67 2.35 6.29 -15.61
N LEU A 68 1.39 7.19 -15.47
CA LEU A 68 1.57 8.62 -15.72
C LEU A 68 1.82 9.34 -14.40
N THR A 69 2.77 10.28 -14.41
CA THR A 69 2.97 11.26 -13.35
C THR A 69 1.95 12.39 -13.48
N ALA A 70 1.81 13.22 -12.43
CA ALA A 70 0.93 14.40 -12.49
C ALA A 70 1.38 15.40 -13.58
N ALA A 71 2.69 15.51 -13.82
CA ALA A 71 3.25 16.34 -14.88
C ALA A 71 2.89 15.78 -16.27
N ASP A 72 2.93 14.47 -16.43
CA ASP A 72 2.48 13.81 -17.66
C ASP A 72 1.00 14.11 -17.91
N GLU A 73 0.14 13.92 -16.90
CA GLU A 73 -1.29 14.21 -17.01
C GLU A 73 -1.56 15.69 -17.39
N ALA A 74 -0.83 16.65 -16.81
CA ALA A 74 -0.92 18.07 -17.17
C ALA A 74 -0.46 18.35 -18.61
N ASN A 75 0.62 17.72 -19.06
CA ASN A 75 1.11 17.86 -20.44
C ASN A 75 0.13 17.28 -21.47
N ILE A 76 -0.54 16.16 -21.16
CA ILE A 76 -1.62 15.63 -22.00
C ILE A 76 -2.75 16.66 -22.10
N ALA A 77 -3.19 17.19 -20.96
CA ALA A 77 -4.28 18.16 -20.91
C ALA A 77 -3.97 19.39 -21.77
N LEU A 78 -2.77 19.97 -21.62
CA LEU A 78 -2.32 21.12 -22.42
C LEU A 78 -2.21 20.79 -23.92
N ALA A 79 -1.73 19.60 -24.28
CA ALA A 79 -1.63 19.19 -25.68
C ALA A 79 -3.02 19.07 -26.34
N VAL A 80 -4.00 18.56 -25.60
CA VAL A 80 -5.39 18.45 -26.05
C VAL A 80 -6.06 19.83 -26.09
N GLU A 81 -5.85 20.67 -25.09
CA GLU A 81 -6.41 22.02 -25.04
C GLU A 81 -5.90 22.90 -26.19
N ALA A 82 -4.58 22.85 -26.46
CA ALA A 82 -3.97 23.60 -27.55
C ALA A 82 -4.44 23.15 -28.94
N LYS A 83 -4.69 21.84 -29.12
CA LYS A 83 -5.20 21.29 -30.37
C LYS A 83 -6.08 20.06 -30.06
N PRO A 84 -7.41 20.23 -29.98
CA PRO A 84 -8.35 19.16 -29.57
C PRO A 84 -8.39 17.94 -30.49
N ILE A 85 -7.86 18.05 -31.70
CA ILE A 85 -7.74 16.95 -32.67
C ILE A 85 -6.41 16.18 -32.56
N THR A 86 -5.55 16.50 -31.59
CA THR A 86 -4.25 15.84 -31.41
C THR A 86 -4.46 14.37 -31.04
N THR A 87 -3.77 13.48 -31.74
CA THR A 87 -3.88 12.03 -31.52
C THR A 87 -3.05 11.57 -30.33
N ALA A 88 -3.41 10.42 -29.75
CA ALA A 88 -2.65 9.83 -28.65
C ALA A 88 -1.18 9.55 -29.03
N GLN A 89 -0.90 9.17 -30.28
CA GLN A 89 0.47 8.94 -30.77
C GLN A 89 1.27 10.25 -30.83
N GLU A 90 0.66 11.34 -31.29
CA GLU A 90 1.29 12.66 -31.30
C GLU A 90 1.60 13.17 -29.88
N ILE A 91 0.69 12.93 -28.92
CA ILE A 91 0.89 13.29 -27.51
C ILE A 91 2.04 12.46 -26.91
N ALA A 92 2.06 11.14 -27.16
CA ALA A 92 3.13 10.26 -26.69
C ALA A 92 4.50 10.65 -27.28
N GLY A 93 4.55 10.99 -28.58
CA GLY A 93 5.76 11.46 -29.24
C GLY A 93 6.29 12.77 -28.65
N LYS A 94 5.40 13.73 -28.36
CA LYS A 94 5.78 15.01 -27.70
C LYS A 94 6.29 14.79 -26.28
N MET A 95 5.70 13.90 -25.51
CA MET A 95 6.19 13.55 -24.17
C MET A 95 7.58 12.96 -24.18
N LEU A 96 7.85 12.03 -25.11
CA LEU A 96 9.16 11.39 -25.23
C LEU A 96 10.25 12.41 -25.57
N LEU A 97 9.92 13.43 -26.38
CA LEU A 97 10.81 14.55 -26.71
C LEU A 97 11.10 15.47 -25.51
N ILE A 98 10.13 15.66 -24.62
CA ILE A 98 10.27 16.48 -23.40
C ILE A 98 11.09 15.72 -22.34
N LEU A 99 10.86 14.42 -22.17
CA LEU A 99 11.62 13.58 -21.22
C LEU A 99 13.12 13.49 -21.54
N ILE A 100 13.51 13.60 -22.82
CA ILE A 100 14.93 13.64 -23.23
C ILE A 100 15.59 14.98 -22.89
N ARG A 101 14.80 16.05 -22.69
CA ARG A 101 15.30 17.42 -22.54
C ARG A 101 15.31 17.94 -21.09
N VAL A 102 14.70 17.21 -20.16
CA VAL A 102 14.81 17.45 -18.72
C VAL A 102 15.94 16.56 -18.19
N PRO A 103 17.06 17.09 -17.67
CA PRO A 103 18.05 16.25 -17.03
C PRO A 103 17.38 15.53 -15.85
N ALA A 104 17.60 14.22 -15.77
CA ALA A 104 17.13 13.40 -14.66
C ALA A 104 17.46 14.11 -13.33
N PRO A 105 16.53 14.19 -12.36
CA PRO A 105 16.89 14.66 -11.04
C PRO A 105 18.00 13.75 -10.52
N SER A 106 19.16 14.35 -10.22
CA SER A 106 20.29 13.67 -9.60
C SER A 106 19.78 12.94 -8.36
N PHE A 107 19.64 11.63 -8.46
CA PHE A 107 19.27 10.78 -7.35
C PHE A 107 20.54 10.58 -6.50
N GLU A 108 20.90 11.59 -5.71
CA GLU A 108 21.93 11.44 -4.69
C GLU A 108 21.35 10.62 -3.54
N PHE A 109 21.64 9.32 -3.59
CA PHE A 109 21.39 8.38 -2.51
C PHE A 109 22.61 8.38 -1.58
N LEU A 110 22.37 8.83 -0.34
CA LEU A 110 23.07 8.55 0.93
C LEU A 110 24.60 8.77 1.01
N LYS A 111 24.99 9.65 1.93
CA LYS A 111 25.79 9.20 3.08
C LYS A 111 25.25 9.79 4.38
N GLU A 112 24.88 8.88 5.28
CA GLU A 112 24.92 9.07 6.73
C GLU A 112 26.29 9.64 7.13
N GLU A 113 26.30 10.65 7.98
CA GLU A 113 27.41 10.86 8.92
C GLU A 113 26.79 11.19 10.29
N ASP A 114 27.10 10.30 11.25
CA ASP A 114 27.25 10.63 12.67
C ASP A 114 28.46 11.55 12.87
#